data_AF-A0A6C0ICK1-F1
#
_entry.id   AF-A0A6C0ICK1-F1
#
_cell.length_a   1.000
_cell.length_b   1.000
_cell.length_c   1.000
_cell.angle_alpha   90.00
_cell.angle_beta   90.00
_cell.angle_gamma   90.00
#
_symmetry.space_group_name_H-M   'P 1'
#
loop_
_entity.id
_entity.type
_entity.pdbx_description
1 polymer ?
#
loop_
_entity_poly.entity_id
_entity_poly.type
_entity_poly.pdbx_seq_one_letter_code
_entity_poly.pdbx_strand_id
1 'polypeptide(L)'
;MEREFVCDDTVSGIIDEISCNYLSHKNIIKKTTTTLEAILDKFNAPSIIDYLSLDVEGHEFDILSTFPFDKYKFRCITVEHNLPTCGPFNRMRIRRILEDNGYTFIKGNDNVQNWTHVNGQPIDDFYVLSDRI
;
A
#
# COMPACT_ATOMS: atom_id res chain seq x y z
N MET A 1 3.70 5.34 16.05
CA MET A 1 2.41 5.23 16.77
C MET A 1 2.23 3.79 17.19
N GLU A 2 1.51 3.48 18.27
CA GLU A 2 1.18 2.07 18.59
C GLU A 2 -0.12 1.68 17.88
N ARG A 3 -0.17 0.49 17.28
CA ARG A 3 -1.35 -0.08 16.62
C ARG A 3 -1.60 -1.51 17.13
N GLU A 4 -2.86 -1.91 17.15
CA GLU A 4 -3.25 -3.30 17.37
C GLU A 4 -3.06 -4.11 16.09
N PHE A 5 -2.54 -5.31 16.23
CA PHE A 5 -2.17 -6.19 15.14
C PHE A 5 -2.62 -7.62 15.48
N VAL A 6 -3.40 -8.24 14.61
CA VAL A 6 -3.67 -9.68 14.71
C VAL A 6 -2.44 -10.43 14.26
N CYS A 7 -2.03 -11.41 15.05
CA CYS A 7 -0.97 -12.34 14.72
C CYS A 7 -1.45 -13.74 15.05
N ASP A 8 -2.10 -14.38 14.10
CA ASP A 8 -2.62 -15.75 14.21
C ASP A 8 -1.93 -16.67 13.18
N ASP A 9 -2.15 -17.98 13.28
CA ASP A 9 -1.50 -18.97 12.40
C ASP A 9 -1.94 -18.87 10.94
N THR A 10 -3.06 -18.19 10.67
CA THR A 10 -3.70 -18.12 9.34
C THR A 10 -3.85 -16.71 8.81
N VAL A 11 -3.74 -15.70 9.67
CA VAL A 11 -4.06 -14.31 9.36
C VAL A 11 -3.18 -13.38 10.20
N SER A 12 -2.67 -12.33 9.57
CA SER A 12 -1.98 -11.25 10.26
C SER A 12 -2.29 -9.91 9.62
N GLY A 13 -2.45 -8.85 10.42
CA GLY A 13 -2.80 -7.53 9.90
C GLY A 13 -3.08 -6.52 11.00
N ILE A 14 -3.03 -5.24 10.67
CA ILE A 14 -3.45 -4.17 11.59
C ILE A 14 -4.97 -4.28 11.79
N ILE A 15 -5.45 -4.03 13.00
CA ILE A 15 -6.87 -3.99 13.31
C ILE A 15 -7.37 -2.55 13.24
N ASP A 16 -8.34 -2.30 12.37
CA ASP A 16 -9.01 -1.02 12.22
C ASP A 16 -10.43 -1.19 11.61
N GLU A 17 -11.09 -0.06 11.32
CA GLU A 17 -12.44 -0.07 10.71
C GLU A 17 -12.44 -0.67 9.30
N ILE A 18 -11.31 -0.66 8.59
CA ILE A 18 -11.16 -1.17 7.23
C ILE A 18 -11.03 -2.69 7.25
N SER A 19 -10.42 -3.24 8.30
CA SER A 19 -10.07 -4.64 8.47
C SER A 19 -11.02 -5.40 9.42
N CYS A 20 -12.33 -5.13 9.28
CA CYS A 20 -13.40 -5.67 10.12
C CYS A 20 -13.48 -7.22 10.20
N ASN A 21 -12.86 -7.95 9.26
CA ASN A 21 -12.83 -9.42 9.26
C ASN A 21 -11.91 -10.02 10.35
N TYR A 22 -11.10 -9.20 11.03
CA TYR A 22 -10.12 -9.68 12.01
C TYR A 22 -10.64 -9.72 13.45
N LEU A 23 -11.80 -9.13 13.75
CA LEU A 23 -12.34 -8.99 15.11
C LEU A 23 -12.69 -10.30 15.83
N SER A 24 -12.79 -11.43 15.10
CA SER A 24 -13.02 -12.75 15.71
C SER A 24 -11.75 -13.46 16.21
N HIS A 25 -10.56 -12.92 15.91
CA HIS A 25 -9.28 -13.56 16.24
C HIS A 25 -8.82 -13.18 17.65
N LYS A 26 -8.23 -14.15 18.36
CA LYS A 26 -7.93 -14.03 19.79
C LYS A 26 -6.52 -13.51 20.08
N ASN A 27 -5.61 -13.57 19.11
CA ASN A 27 -4.21 -13.20 19.28
C ASN A 27 -3.95 -11.78 18.78
N ILE A 28 -4.29 -10.80 19.62
CA ILE A 28 -4.04 -9.38 19.36
C ILE A 28 -2.77 -8.95 20.09
N ILE A 29 -1.82 -8.38 19.36
CA ILE A 29 -0.58 -7.82 19.89
C ILE A 29 -0.47 -6.34 19.53
N LYS A 30 0.25 -5.58 20.35
CA LYS A 30 0.56 -4.18 20.08
C LYS A 30 1.88 -4.06 19.33
N LYS A 31 1.90 -3.25 18.28
CA LYS A 31 3.09 -2.98 17.47
C LYS A 31 3.32 -1.49 17.31
N THR A 32 4.57 -1.08 17.46
CA THR A 32 5.01 0.28 17.13
C THR A 32 5.17 0.40 15.63
N THR A 33 4.48 1.37 15.04
CA THR A 33 4.60 1.77 13.64
C THR A 33 5.41 3.05 13.50
N THR A 34 6.01 3.21 12.32
CA THR A 34 6.74 4.42 11.90
C THR A 34 6.33 4.79 10.48
N THR A 35 6.61 6.02 10.06
CA THR A 35 6.39 6.44 8.67
C THR A 35 7.47 5.86 7.76
N LEU A 36 7.16 5.75 6.46
CA LEU A 36 8.15 5.38 5.45
C LEU A 36 9.27 6.42 5.36
N GLU A 37 8.95 7.71 5.49
CA GLU A 37 9.96 8.78 5.58
C GLU A 37 11.00 8.50 6.65
N ALA A 38 10.58 8.21 7.89
CA ALA A 38 11.50 7.99 9.00
C ALA A 38 12.42 6.77 8.77
N ILE A 39 11.94 5.75 8.03
CA ILE A 39 12.76 4.61 7.63
C ILE A 39 13.80 5.06 6.60
N LEU A 40 13.38 5.79 5.55
CA LEU A 40 14.27 6.28 4.49
C LEU A 40 15.35 7.22 5.05
N ASP A 41 14.96 8.14 5.94
CA ASP A 41 15.88 9.05 6.64
C ASP A 41 16.91 8.29 7.48
N LYS A 42 16.45 7.33 8.29
CA LYS A 42 17.31 6.55 9.17
C LYS A 42 18.41 5.82 8.41
N PHE A 43 18.13 5.37 7.20
CA PHE A 43 19.08 4.65 6.35
C PHE A 43 19.77 5.52 5.29
N ASN A 44 19.58 6.85 5.34
CA ASN A 44 20.12 7.80 4.36
C ASN A 44 19.81 7.37 2.92
N ALA A 45 18.57 6.94 2.67
CA ALA A 45 18.14 6.54 1.35
C ALA A 45 18.29 7.72 0.36
N PRO A 46 18.59 7.45 -0.92
CA PRO A 46 18.63 8.51 -1.92
C PRO A 46 17.24 9.13 -2.09
N SER A 47 17.19 10.40 -2.50
CA SER A 47 15.93 11.10 -2.80
C SER A 47 15.18 10.48 -3.98
N ILE A 48 15.88 9.80 -4.89
CA ILE A 48 15.30 9.05 -6.01
C ILE A 48 15.62 7.57 -5.84
N ILE A 49 14.59 6.75 -5.70
CA ILE A 49 14.66 5.30 -5.53
C ILE A 49 14.07 4.64 -6.78
N ASP A 50 14.65 3.53 -7.24
CA ASP A 50 14.20 2.91 -8.49
C ASP A 50 12.81 2.26 -8.37
N TYR A 51 12.52 1.61 -7.25
CA TYR A 51 11.32 0.81 -7.11
C TYR A 51 10.78 0.77 -5.67
N LEU A 52 9.46 0.86 -5.55
CA LEU A 52 8.70 0.56 -4.33
C LEU A 52 7.67 -0.54 -4.64
N SER A 53 7.65 -1.58 -3.82
CA SER A 53 6.51 -2.49 -3.70
C SER A 53 5.82 -2.18 -2.38
N LEU A 54 4.54 -1.83 -2.42
CA LEU A 54 3.77 -1.45 -1.24
C LEU A 54 2.57 -2.37 -1.08
N ASP A 55 2.64 -3.21 -0.06
CA ASP A 55 1.65 -4.20 0.34
C ASP A 55 1.70 -4.23 1.87
N VAL A 56 0.69 -3.64 2.51
CA VAL A 56 0.60 -3.49 3.97
C VAL A 56 -0.80 -3.79 4.49
N GLU A 57 -1.50 -4.70 3.81
CA GLU A 57 -2.80 -5.22 4.23
C GLU A 57 -3.88 -4.12 4.40
N GLY A 58 -3.92 -3.15 3.48
CA GLY A 58 -5.00 -2.16 3.36
C GLY A 58 -4.66 -0.73 3.80
N HIS A 59 -3.47 -0.53 4.36
CA HIS A 59 -3.00 0.76 4.85
C HIS A 59 -2.11 1.53 3.84
N GLU A 60 -2.14 1.15 2.56
CA GLU A 60 -1.29 1.76 1.54
C GLU A 60 -1.60 3.24 1.37
N PHE A 61 -2.89 3.60 1.40
CA PHE A 61 -3.29 5.01 1.35
C PHE A 61 -2.76 5.80 2.55
N ASP A 62 -2.78 5.26 3.77
CA ASP A 62 -2.32 5.98 4.96
C ASP A 62 -0.83 6.32 4.84
N ILE A 63 -0.03 5.37 4.35
CA ILE A 63 1.40 5.57 4.09
C ILE A 63 1.60 6.64 3.01
N LEU A 64 0.91 6.52 1.87
CA LEU A 64 1.07 7.46 0.77
C LEU A 64 0.55 8.86 1.13
N SER A 65 -0.51 8.99 1.93
CA SER A 65 -1.12 10.25 2.35
C SER A 65 -0.23 11.13 3.21
N THR A 66 0.77 10.52 3.85
CA THR A 66 1.74 11.19 4.72
C THR A 66 3.15 11.16 4.13
N PHE A 67 3.33 10.59 2.94
CA PHE A 67 4.64 10.43 2.33
C PHE A 67 5.14 11.76 1.74
N PRO A 68 6.40 12.17 2.02
CA PRO A 68 6.96 13.43 1.54
C PRO A 68 7.43 13.30 0.08
N PHE A 69 6.50 13.36 -0.86
CA PHE A 69 6.75 13.23 -2.29
C PHE A 69 7.64 14.35 -2.87
N ASP A 70 7.88 15.43 -2.14
CA ASP A 70 8.82 16.49 -2.48
C ASP A 70 10.27 16.15 -2.10
N LYS A 71 10.46 15.31 -1.08
CA LYS A 71 11.76 14.86 -0.57
C LYS A 71 12.20 13.53 -1.20
N TYR A 72 11.27 12.61 -1.37
CA TYR A 72 11.52 11.27 -1.91
C TYR A 72 10.60 10.97 -3.10
N LYS A 73 11.15 10.35 -4.14
CA LYS A 73 10.41 9.81 -5.27
C LYS A 73 10.87 8.39 -5.58
N PHE A 74 9.93 7.61 -6.10
CA PHE A 74 10.20 6.31 -6.69
C PHE A 74 10.08 6.43 -8.21
N ARG A 75 10.92 5.74 -8.99
CA ARG A 75 10.73 5.69 -10.45
C ARG A 75 9.54 4.83 -10.83
N CYS A 76 9.38 3.70 -10.13
CA CYS A 76 8.30 2.75 -10.33
C CYS A 76 7.67 2.40 -8.97
N ILE A 77 6.35 2.25 -8.93
CA ILE A 77 5.60 1.82 -7.74
C ILE A 77 4.65 0.70 -8.15
N THR A 78 4.67 -0.40 -7.42
CA THR A 78 3.57 -1.36 -7.37
C THR A 78 2.87 -1.18 -6.03
N VAL A 79 1.55 -1.04 -6.04
CA VAL A 79 0.77 -0.87 -4.81
C VAL A 79 -0.41 -1.83 -4.81
N GLU A 80 -0.53 -2.64 -3.77
CA GLU A 80 -1.73 -3.42 -3.51
C GLU A 80 -2.83 -2.47 -3.03
N HIS A 81 -4.01 -2.52 -3.65
CA HIS A 81 -5.11 -1.63 -3.32
C HIS A 81 -6.24 -2.31 -2.54
N ASN A 82 -6.09 -3.60 -2.23
CA ASN A 82 -7.00 -4.38 -1.38
C ASN A 82 -8.48 -4.29 -1.80
N LEU A 83 -8.75 -4.20 -3.12
CA LEU A 83 -10.10 -4.01 -3.66
C LEU A 83 -11.11 -5.10 -3.27
N PRO A 84 -10.73 -6.39 -3.20
CA PRO A 84 -11.64 -7.45 -2.76
C PRO A 84 -12.17 -7.24 -1.34
N THR A 85 -11.36 -6.65 -0.46
CA THR A 85 -11.64 -6.50 0.97
C THR A 85 -12.22 -5.11 1.28
N CYS A 86 -11.67 -4.07 0.66
CA CYS A 86 -11.96 -2.66 0.98
C CYS A 86 -12.85 -1.97 -0.06
N GLY A 87 -13.17 -2.66 -1.16
CA GLY A 87 -13.93 -2.12 -2.29
C GLY A 87 -13.12 -1.14 -3.16
N PRO A 88 -13.76 -0.55 -4.19
CA PRO A 88 -13.08 0.27 -5.20
C PRO A 88 -12.61 1.63 -4.67
N PHE A 89 -13.13 2.09 -3.53
CA PHE A 89 -12.83 3.41 -2.98
C PHE A 89 -11.36 3.57 -2.58
N ASN A 90 -10.76 2.52 -1.98
CA ASN A 90 -9.35 2.57 -1.58
C ASN A 90 -8.43 2.72 -2.80
N ARG A 91 -8.67 1.90 -3.84
CA ARG A 91 -7.97 2.00 -5.12
C ARG A 91 -8.06 3.40 -5.74
N MET A 92 -9.25 4.01 -5.75
CA MET A 92 -9.43 5.37 -6.29
C MET A 92 -8.61 6.41 -5.53
N ARG A 93 -8.56 6.32 -4.19
CA ARG A 93 -7.78 7.25 -3.36
C ARG A 93 -6.28 7.09 -3.56
N ILE A 94 -5.78 5.85 -3.63
CA ILE A 94 -4.38 5.52 -3.94
C ILE A 94 -4.01 6.06 -5.32
N ARG A 95 -4.85 5.79 -6.32
CA ARG A 95 -4.64 6.30 -7.68
C ARG A 95 -4.57 7.82 -7.70
N ARG A 96 -5.52 8.49 -7.06
CA ARG A 96 -5.59 9.95 -7.02
C ARG A 96 -4.35 10.57 -6.41
N ILE A 97 -3.90 10.08 -5.25
CA ILE A 97 -2.73 10.67 -4.58
C ILE A 97 -1.44 10.46 -5.37
N LEU A 98 -1.28 9.31 -6.04
CA LEU A 98 -0.12 9.06 -6.88
C LEU A 98 -0.14 9.96 -8.13
N GLU A 99 -1.29 10.07 -8.81
CA GLU A 99 -1.46 10.97 -9.97
C GLU A 99 -1.20 12.43 -9.58
N ASP A 100 -1.73 12.89 -8.45
CA ASP A 100 -1.50 14.25 -7.93
C ASP A 100 -0.03 14.53 -7.58
N ASN A 101 0.77 13.48 -7.34
CA ASN A 101 2.20 13.57 -7.00
C ASN A 101 3.13 13.21 -8.18
N GLY A 102 2.60 13.22 -9.40
CA GLY A 102 3.38 13.12 -10.64
C GLY A 102 3.58 11.70 -11.15
N TYR A 103 2.80 10.72 -10.69
CA TYR A 103 2.87 9.35 -11.18
C TYR A 103 1.79 9.05 -12.22
N THR A 104 2.15 8.32 -13.26
CA THR A 104 1.22 7.84 -14.29
C THR A 104 0.88 6.38 -13.99
N PHE A 105 -0.42 6.08 -13.92
CA PHE A 105 -0.92 4.70 -13.91
C PHE A 105 -0.62 4.01 -15.25
N ILE A 106 0.02 2.85 -15.21
CA ILE A 106 0.36 2.07 -16.40
C ILE A 106 -0.62 0.92 -16.59
N LYS A 107 -0.78 0.06 -15.58
CA LYS A 107 -1.70 -1.08 -15.62
C LYS A 107 -1.96 -1.66 -14.22
N GLY A 108 -3.04 -2.40 -14.07
CA GLY A 108 -3.20 -3.33 -12.95
C GLY A 108 -2.35 -4.59 -13.16
N ASN A 109 -2.13 -5.40 -12.12
CA ASN A 109 -1.44 -6.69 -12.31
C ASN A 109 -2.18 -7.56 -13.34
N ASP A 110 -1.41 -8.31 -14.13
CA ASP A 110 -2.00 -9.28 -15.04
C ASP A 110 -2.40 -10.51 -14.22
N ASN A 111 -3.43 -11.23 -14.65
CA ASN A 111 -3.87 -12.46 -14.02
C ASN A 111 -2.88 -13.62 -14.30
N VAL A 112 -1.61 -13.49 -13.87
CA VAL A 112 -0.51 -14.41 -14.23
C VAL A 112 -0.73 -15.83 -13.67
N GLN A 113 -1.69 -16.02 -12.75
CA GLN A 113 -1.93 -17.31 -12.09
C GLN A 113 -3.41 -17.71 -11.94
N ASN A 114 -4.37 -17.05 -12.59
CA ASN A 114 -5.80 -17.16 -12.25
C ASN A 114 -6.14 -16.70 -10.82
N TRP A 115 -5.29 -15.86 -10.23
CA TRP A 115 -5.52 -15.19 -8.95
C TRP A 115 -6.39 -13.94 -9.11
N THR A 116 -7.42 -14.01 -9.96
CA THR A 116 -8.44 -12.97 -9.94
C THR A 116 -9.24 -13.11 -8.67
N HIS A 117 -9.04 -12.18 -7.77
CA HIS A 117 -9.99 -11.93 -6.70
C HIS A 117 -11.29 -11.35 -7.33
N VAL A 118 -12.34 -11.19 -6.51
CA VAL A 118 -13.71 -10.78 -6.86
C VAL A 118 -13.87 -10.23 -8.29
N ASN A 119 -14.55 -11.00 -9.16
CA ASN A 119 -14.95 -10.61 -10.52
C ASN A 119 -13.82 -10.32 -11.53
N GLY A 120 -12.63 -10.91 -11.40
CA GLY A 120 -11.61 -10.74 -12.43
C GLY A 120 -10.71 -9.52 -12.26
N GLN A 121 -10.86 -8.77 -11.15
CA GLN A 121 -10.17 -7.50 -10.98
C GLN A 121 -8.75 -7.70 -10.42
N PRO A 122 -7.78 -6.88 -10.86
CA PRO A 122 -6.44 -6.89 -10.28
C PRO A 122 -6.51 -6.46 -8.81
N ILE A 123 -5.51 -6.85 -8.03
CA ILE A 123 -5.33 -6.41 -6.64
C ILE A 123 -4.23 -5.36 -6.50
N ASP A 124 -3.32 -5.28 -7.48
CA ASP A 124 -2.25 -4.29 -7.54
C ASP A 124 -2.38 -3.39 -8.75
N ASP A 125 -1.92 -2.16 -8.60
CA ASP A 125 -1.70 -1.21 -9.69
C ASP A 125 -0.22 -0.83 -9.80
N PHE A 126 0.26 -0.69 -11.04
CA PHE A 126 1.63 -0.28 -11.38
C PHE A 126 1.66 1.17 -11.88
N TYR A 127 2.58 1.95 -11.33
CA TYR A 127 2.77 3.38 -11.61
C TYR A 127 4.22 3.70 -11.94
N VAL A 128 4.43 4.72 -12.78
CA VAL A 128 5.76 5.27 -13.09
C VAL A 128 5.78 6.77 -12.90
N LEU A 129 6.92 7.32 -12.49
CA LEU A 129 7.11 8.77 -12.40
C LEU A 129 7.06 9.40 -13.80
N SER A 130 6.16 10.37 -14.00
CA SER A 130 5.75 10.87 -15.33
C SER A 130 6.86 11.59 -16.10
N ASP A 131 7.83 12.19 -15.42
CA ASP A 131 8.94 12.96 -16.04
C ASP A 131 9.97 12.08 -16.79
N ARG A 132 9.64 10.81 -17.05
CA ARG A 132 10.50 9.83 -17.73
C ARG A 132 9.79 8.95 -18.77
N ILE A 133 8.61 9.36 -19.24
CA ILE A 133 7.95 8.73 -20.41
C ILE A 133 8.33 9.49 -21.68
#